data_AF-A0A1W2AV40-F1
#
_entry.id   AF-A0A1W2AV40-F1
#
_cell.length_a   1.000
_cell.length_b   1.000
_cell.length_c   1.000
_cell.angle_alpha   90.00
_cell.angle_beta   90.00
_cell.angle_gamma   90.00
#
_symmetry.space_group_name_H-M   'P 1'
#
loop_
_entity.id
_entity.type
_entity.pdbx_description
1 polymer ?
#
loop_
_entity_poly.entity_id
_entity_poly.type
_entity_poly.pdbx_seq_one_letter_code
_entity_poly.pdbx_strand_id
1 'polypeptide(L)'
;MIKKTNSMIHQISPQLIKAYRQASYVVFGDEGEIALKVGKVSLELVTILKKNNVNCAAFLTAYNPHSQQLERTANQLSQAKLLEELQSQHIDCLLGEGRDDSGEWLAESSVLALGIGLQNAEMLAQQFKQNAFVWVNNLDGLVSLRLCHQIAIPTSSEANQWISQLPAHLQEVARLTPFTEIAWLMSVPDQELEHWLNVDSWDLNKPWPLARPDGSAMGVGSELDRVFRLIPAGVQRFI
;
A
#
# COMPACT_ATOMS: atom_id res chain seq x y z
N MET A 1 -28.33 29.72 1.00
CA MET A 1 -27.76 29.05 2.20
C MET A 1 -27.25 27.68 1.78
N ILE A 2 -25.93 27.49 1.88
CA ILE A 2 -25.20 26.31 1.44
C ILE A 2 -25.58 25.14 2.36
N LYS A 3 -26.17 24.08 1.80
CA LYS A 3 -26.31 22.80 2.50
C LYS A 3 -24.90 22.25 2.70
N LYS A 4 -24.40 22.27 3.93
CA LYS A 4 -23.27 21.43 4.34
C LYS A 4 -23.71 19.99 4.18
N THR A 5 -23.31 19.35 3.08
CA THR A 5 -23.30 17.89 2.99
C THR A 5 -22.27 17.41 4.00
N ASN A 6 -22.75 16.92 5.13
CA ASN A 6 -21.93 16.16 6.07
C ASN A 6 -21.63 14.82 5.39
N SER A 7 -20.66 14.81 4.48
CA SER A 7 -20.15 13.56 3.90
C SER A 7 -19.53 12.79 5.05
N MET A 8 -20.15 11.69 5.45
CA MET A 8 -19.54 10.72 6.35
C MET A 8 -18.14 10.43 5.81
N ILE A 9 -17.11 10.65 6.64
CA ILE A 9 -15.73 10.35 6.26
C ILE A 9 -15.65 8.83 6.12
N HIS A 10 -15.45 8.33 4.90
CA HIS A 10 -15.17 6.91 4.67
C HIS A 10 -13.80 6.59 5.26
N GLN A 11 -13.71 5.51 6.01
CA GLN A 11 -12.47 5.05 6.65
C GLN A 11 -12.20 3.59 6.29
N ILE A 12 -10.92 3.22 6.29
CA ILE A 12 -10.46 1.87 5.93
C ILE A 12 -10.01 1.16 7.20
N SER A 13 -10.48 -0.05 7.45
CA SER A 13 -10.03 -0.81 8.62
C SER A 13 -8.54 -1.18 8.50
N PRO A 14 -7.78 -1.22 9.61
CA PRO A 14 -6.40 -1.69 9.61
C PRO A 14 -6.22 -3.06 8.96
N GLN A 15 -7.15 -3.99 9.19
CA GLN A 15 -7.12 -5.34 8.63
C GLN A 15 -7.26 -5.33 7.11
N LEU A 16 -8.10 -4.45 6.56
CA LEU A 16 -8.26 -4.31 5.11
C LEU A 16 -7.00 -3.71 4.47
N ILE A 17 -6.36 -2.73 5.13
CA ILE A 17 -5.06 -2.21 4.68
C ILE A 17 -3.98 -3.32 4.74
N LYS A 18 -3.98 -4.15 5.78
CA LYS A 18 -3.07 -5.30 5.88
C LYS A 18 -3.26 -6.26 4.70
N ALA A 19 -4.50 -6.57 4.34
CA ALA A 19 -4.81 -7.41 3.18
C ALA A 19 -4.25 -6.82 1.88
N TYR A 20 -4.42 -5.51 1.64
CA TYR A 20 -3.81 -4.86 0.48
C TYR A 20 -2.29 -4.94 0.47
N ARG A 21 -1.63 -4.77 1.63
CA ARG A 21 -0.16 -4.87 1.72
C ARG A 21 0.36 -6.29 1.44
N GLN A 22 -0.43 -7.30 1.77
CA GLN A 22 -0.09 -8.71 1.56
C GLN A 22 -0.42 -9.20 0.15
N ALA A 23 -1.35 -8.55 -0.55
CA ALA A 23 -1.75 -8.91 -1.90
C ALA A 23 -0.57 -8.95 -2.89
N SER A 24 -0.70 -9.79 -3.91
CA SER A 24 0.16 -9.84 -5.09
C SER A 24 -0.50 -9.04 -6.21
N TYR A 25 0.14 -7.96 -6.65
CA TYR A 25 -0.34 -7.15 -7.78
C TYR A 25 0.42 -7.57 -9.04
N VAL A 26 -0.19 -8.44 -9.84
CA VAL A 26 0.46 -9.08 -10.99
C VAL A 26 0.23 -8.25 -12.24
N VAL A 27 1.31 -7.91 -12.94
CA VAL A 27 1.30 -7.23 -14.23
C VAL A 27 1.70 -8.22 -15.32
N PHE A 28 0.95 -8.26 -16.41
CA PHE A 28 1.25 -9.08 -17.57
C PHE A 28 2.09 -8.28 -18.56
N GLY A 29 3.40 -8.51 -18.54
CA GLY A 29 4.35 -7.92 -19.48
C GLY A 29 4.68 -8.85 -20.64
N ASP A 30 5.38 -8.31 -21.66
CA ASP A 30 5.78 -9.07 -22.85
C ASP A 30 6.70 -10.27 -22.54
N GLU A 31 7.51 -10.15 -21.48
CA GLU A 31 8.51 -11.15 -21.07
C GLU A 31 8.00 -12.06 -19.94
N GLY A 32 6.74 -11.89 -19.50
CA GLY A 32 6.13 -12.69 -18.46
C GLY A 32 5.36 -11.89 -17.41
N GLU A 33 4.92 -12.58 -16.35
CA GLU A 33 4.24 -11.97 -15.21
C GLU A 33 5.25 -11.29 -14.26
N ILE A 34 4.90 -10.11 -13.77
CA ILE A 34 5.64 -9.39 -12.73
C ILE A 34 4.74 -9.21 -11.52
N ALA A 35 5.11 -9.78 -10.38
CA ALA A 35 4.38 -9.62 -9.13
C ALA A 35 4.94 -8.44 -8.32
N LEU A 36 4.16 -7.37 -8.19
CA LEU A 36 4.48 -6.23 -7.35
C LEU A 36 4.04 -6.51 -5.91
N LYS A 37 4.95 -6.30 -4.95
CA LYS A 37 4.72 -6.48 -3.52
C LYS A 37 4.94 -5.18 -2.78
N VAL A 38 3.93 -4.71 -2.06
CA VAL A 38 4.01 -3.46 -1.29
C VAL A 38 5.18 -3.53 -0.29
N GLY A 39 5.94 -2.46 -0.21
CA GLY A 39 7.14 -2.36 0.64
C GLY A 39 8.37 -3.04 0.06
N LYS A 40 8.31 -3.58 -1.18
CA LYS A 40 9.44 -4.16 -1.90
C LYS A 40 9.80 -3.32 -3.13
N VAL A 41 11.06 -3.41 -3.54
CA VAL A 41 11.54 -2.83 -4.81
C VAL A 41 11.29 -3.83 -5.94
N SER A 42 10.75 -3.37 -7.07
CA SER A 42 10.66 -4.16 -8.30
C SER A 42 11.59 -3.59 -9.37
N LEU A 43 12.67 -4.32 -9.66
CA LEU A 43 13.65 -3.93 -10.69
C LEU A 43 13.11 -4.15 -12.10
N GLU A 44 12.26 -5.16 -12.26
CA GLU A 44 11.54 -5.49 -13.48
C GLU A 44 10.64 -4.32 -13.89
N LEU A 45 9.86 -3.79 -12.94
CA LEU A 45 9.03 -2.61 -13.20
C LEU A 45 9.87 -1.37 -13.51
N VAL A 46 10.97 -1.13 -12.80
CA VAL A 46 11.89 -0.02 -13.14
C VAL A 46 12.40 -0.14 -14.59
N THR A 47 12.68 -1.35 -15.05
CA THR A 47 13.11 -1.62 -16.43
C THR A 47 12.00 -1.29 -17.42
N ILE A 48 10.75 -1.68 -17.14
CA ILE A 48 9.58 -1.32 -17.95
C ILE A 48 9.40 0.20 -18.00
N LEU A 49 9.47 0.90 -16.87
CA LEU A 49 9.29 2.36 -16.82
C LEU A 49 10.36 3.07 -17.68
N LYS A 50 11.62 2.63 -17.58
CA LYS A 50 12.72 3.17 -18.39
C LYS A 50 12.55 2.88 -19.89
N LYS A 51 12.16 1.65 -20.26
CA LYS A 51 11.89 1.25 -21.66
C LYS A 51 10.81 2.12 -22.29
N ASN A 52 9.79 2.49 -21.51
CA ASN A 52 8.68 3.34 -21.93
C ASN A 52 8.94 4.85 -21.73
N ASN A 53 10.15 5.26 -21.30
CA ASN A 53 10.51 6.65 -21.02
C ASN A 53 9.57 7.38 -20.02
N VAL A 54 9.04 6.65 -19.04
CA VAL A 54 8.18 7.19 -17.99
C VAL A 54 8.84 7.07 -16.61
N ASN A 55 8.40 7.89 -15.65
CA ASN A 55 9.01 7.96 -14.33
C ASN A 55 8.16 7.38 -13.19
N CYS A 56 6.94 6.95 -13.48
CA CYS A 56 6.04 6.39 -12.50
C CYS A 56 4.99 5.51 -13.17
N ALA A 57 4.28 4.73 -12.36
CA ALA A 57 3.06 4.06 -12.76
C ALA A 57 2.12 3.88 -11.56
N ALA A 58 0.83 3.75 -11.87
CA ALA A 58 -0.19 3.37 -10.91
C ALA A 58 -0.82 2.04 -11.32
N PHE A 59 -0.93 1.11 -10.38
CA PHE A 59 -1.73 -0.09 -10.56
C PHE A 59 -3.13 0.16 -10.00
N LEU A 60 -4.12 0.15 -10.89
CA LEU A 60 -5.49 0.56 -10.65
C LEU A 60 -6.47 -0.56 -10.96
N THR A 61 -7.59 -0.57 -10.26
CA THR A 61 -8.75 -1.41 -10.59
C THR A 61 -10.04 -0.63 -10.36
N ALA A 62 -11.10 -1.03 -11.03
CA ALA A 62 -12.45 -0.56 -10.80
C ALA A 62 -13.36 -1.68 -10.23
N TYR A 63 -12.77 -2.82 -9.87
CA TYR A 63 -13.44 -3.93 -9.21
C TYR A 63 -13.75 -3.59 -7.76
N ASN A 64 -14.84 -4.18 -7.25
CA ASN A 64 -15.25 -4.16 -5.86
C ASN A 64 -15.09 -2.78 -5.19
N PRO A 65 -15.80 -1.73 -5.65
CA PRO A 65 -15.85 -0.41 -5.03
C PRO A 65 -15.91 -0.46 -3.50
N HIS A 66 -15.02 0.25 -2.82
CA HIS A 66 -14.83 0.25 -1.37
C HIS A 66 -14.60 -1.15 -0.76
N SER A 67 -14.09 -2.09 -1.55
CA SER A 67 -14.00 -3.53 -1.22
C SER A 67 -15.35 -4.19 -0.91
N GLN A 68 -16.42 -3.69 -1.53
CA GLN A 68 -17.72 -4.34 -1.53
C GLN A 68 -17.81 -5.26 -2.73
N GLN A 69 -17.96 -6.56 -2.49
CA GLN A 69 -18.07 -7.55 -3.56
C GLN A 69 -19.28 -7.25 -4.43
N LEU A 70 -19.05 -7.08 -5.73
CA LEU A 70 -20.10 -6.91 -6.73
C LEU A 70 -20.18 -8.12 -7.65
N GLU A 71 -21.29 -8.20 -8.38
CA GLU A 71 -21.46 -9.15 -9.48
C GLU A 71 -20.37 -8.97 -10.54
N ARG A 72 -19.91 -10.10 -11.09
CA ARG A 72 -18.80 -10.13 -12.05
C ARG A 72 -19.03 -9.21 -13.24
N THR A 73 -20.24 -9.18 -13.77
CA THR A 73 -20.60 -8.34 -14.92
C THR A 73 -20.54 -6.84 -14.59
N ALA A 74 -20.95 -6.44 -13.39
CA ALA A 74 -20.85 -5.06 -12.94
C ALA A 74 -19.39 -4.63 -12.79
N ASN A 75 -18.55 -5.49 -12.21
CA ASN A 75 -17.11 -5.26 -12.11
C ASN A 75 -16.44 -5.14 -13.50
N GLN A 76 -16.78 -6.03 -14.44
CA GLN A 76 -16.27 -5.97 -15.82
C GLN A 76 -16.65 -4.66 -16.53
N LEU A 77 -17.89 -4.21 -16.40
CA LEU A 77 -18.34 -2.93 -16.97
C LEU A 77 -17.62 -1.74 -16.33
N SER A 78 -17.38 -1.78 -15.02
CA SER A 78 -16.62 -0.75 -14.29
C SER A 78 -15.16 -0.70 -14.78
N GLN A 79 -14.53 -1.85 -14.95
CA GLN A 79 -13.15 -1.96 -15.43
C GLN A 79 -13.00 -1.51 -16.88
N ALA A 80 -13.96 -1.84 -17.75
CA ALA A 80 -13.96 -1.34 -19.12
C ALA A 80 -13.96 0.20 -19.16
N LYS A 81 -14.78 0.85 -18.31
CA LYS A 81 -14.80 2.32 -18.20
C LYS A 81 -13.47 2.90 -17.70
N LEU A 82 -12.79 2.24 -16.76
CA LEU A 82 -11.45 2.66 -16.32
C LEU A 82 -10.45 2.62 -17.47
N LEU A 83 -10.48 1.55 -18.27
CA LEU A 83 -9.61 1.42 -19.45
C LEU A 83 -9.93 2.47 -20.52
N GLU A 84 -11.21 2.74 -20.80
CA GLU A 84 -11.64 3.79 -21.73
C GLU A 84 -11.15 5.18 -21.27
N GLU A 85 -11.25 5.48 -19.98
CA GLU A 85 -10.79 6.75 -19.42
C GLU A 85 -9.27 6.92 -19.57
N LEU A 86 -8.49 5.89 -19.21
CA LEU A 86 -7.04 5.88 -19.38
C LEU A 86 -6.64 6.05 -20.86
N GLN A 87 -7.34 5.35 -21.76
CA GLN A 87 -7.12 5.46 -23.20
C GLN A 87 -7.42 6.87 -23.71
N SER A 88 -8.50 7.50 -23.25
CA SER A 88 -8.87 8.88 -23.64
C SER A 88 -7.81 9.91 -23.22
N GLN A 89 -7.08 9.63 -22.14
CA GLN A 89 -5.96 10.43 -21.64
C GLN A 89 -4.62 10.07 -22.31
N HIS A 90 -4.62 9.16 -23.30
CA HIS A 90 -3.42 8.67 -24.00
C HIS A 90 -2.39 8.04 -23.04
N ILE A 91 -2.88 7.34 -22.01
CA ILE A 91 -2.05 6.64 -21.03
C ILE A 91 -1.89 5.19 -21.46
N ASP A 92 -0.64 4.78 -21.70
CA ASP A 92 -0.31 3.39 -22.01
C ASP A 92 -0.55 2.49 -20.80
N CYS A 93 -1.06 1.30 -21.06
CA CYS A 93 -1.55 0.39 -20.04
C CYS A 93 -1.02 -1.03 -20.25
N LEU A 94 -0.53 -1.66 -19.18
CA LEU A 94 -0.32 -3.12 -19.13
C LEU A 94 -1.45 -3.75 -18.31
N LEU A 95 -2.03 -4.83 -18.82
CA LEU A 95 -3.08 -5.56 -18.10
C LEU A 95 -2.47 -6.29 -16.89
N GLY A 96 -3.30 -6.55 -15.89
CA GLY A 96 -2.87 -7.27 -14.70
C GLY A 96 -4.04 -7.73 -13.86
N GLU A 97 -3.73 -8.27 -12.68
CA GLU A 97 -4.72 -8.65 -11.69
C GLU A 97 -4.17 -8.61 -10.26
N GLY A 98 -5.06 -8.35 -9.31
CA GLY A 98 -4.79 -8.53 -7.89
C GLY A 98 -5.07 -9.98 -7.48
N ARG A 99 -4.13 -10.62 -6.80
CA ARG A 99 -4.24 -11.97 -6.24
C ARG A 99 -3.99 -11.92 -4.74
N ASP A 100 -4.61 -12.81 -3.98
CA ASP A 100 -4.15 -13.16 -2.64
C ASP A 100 -3.09 -14.29 -2.75
N ASP A 101 -2.11 -14.30 -1.84
CA ASP A 101 -1.06 -15.33 -1.88
C ASP A 101 -1.58 -16.73 -1.55
N SER A 102 -2.72 -16.81 -0.87
CA SER A 102 -3.44 -18.05 -0.58
C SER A 102 -4.22 -18.60 -1.77
N GLY A 103 -4.49 -17.79 -2.81
CA GLY A 103 -5.34 -18.16 -3.93
C GLY A 103 -6.80 -18.42 -3.56
N GLU A 104 -7.23 -18.00 -2.36
CA GLU A 104 -8.60 -18.16 -1.88
C GLU A 104 -9.53 -17.12 -2.52
N TRP A 105 -8.99 -16.00 -2.99
CA TRP A 105 -9.76 -14.91 -3.57
C TRP A 105 -9.69 -14.97 -5.09
N LEU A 106 -10.84 -14.73 -5.74
CA LEU A 106 -10.88 -14.63 -7.20
C LEU A 106 -10.03 -13.45 -7.64
N ALA A 107 -9.12 -13.69 -8.58
CA ALA A 107 -8.25 -12.65 -9.10
C ALA A 107 -9.08 -11.50 -9.69
N GLU A 108 -8.74 -10.27 -9.30
CA GLU A 108 -9.45 -9.06 -9.70
C GLU A 108 -8.72 -8.38 -10.85
N SER A 109 -9.37 -8.28 -12.01
CA SER A 109 -8.80 -7.60 -13.16
C SER A 109 -8.38 -6.17 -12.82
N SER A 110 -7.18 -5.81 -13.23
CA SER A 110 -6.51 -4.57 -12.90
C SER A 110 -5.69 -4.08 -14.10
N VAL A 111 -5.10 -2.89 -13.97
CA VAL A 111 -4.27 -2.28 -15.01
C VAL A 111 -3.12 -1.51 -14.39
N LEU A 112 -1.93 -1.65 -14.97
CA LEU A 112 -0.80 -0.78 -14.68
C LEU A 112 -0.79 0.35 -15.71
N ALA A 113 -1.16 1.55 -15.27
CA ALA A 113 -1.14 2.78 -16.06
C ALA A 113 0.27 3.40 -16.01
N LEU A 114 0.97 3.43 -17.14
CA LEU A 114 2.34 3.89 -17.28
C LEU A 114 2.39 5.42 -17.42
N GLY A 115 3.24 6.08 -16.63
CA GLY A 115 3.44 7.53 -16.71
C GLY A 115 2.26 8.39 -16.23
N ILE A 116 1.19 7.78 -15.71
CA ILE A 116 0.08 8.52 -15.11
C ILE A 116 0.58 9.35 -13.94
N GLY A 117 0.25 10.64 -13.91
CA GLY A 117 0.58 11.52 -12.78
C GLY A 117 -0.18 11.11 -11.52
N LEU A 118 0.44 11.30 -10.35
CA LEU A 118 -0.14 10.87 -9.06
C LEU A 118 -1.54 11.45 -8.83
N GLN A 119 -1.74 12.73 -9.12
CA GLN A 119 -3.05 13.39 -8.98
C GLN A 119 -4.12 12.75 -9.86
N ASN A 120 -3.78 12.35 -11.09
CA ASN A 120 -4.72 11.67 -11.99
C ASN A 120 -5.03 10.26 -11.49
N ALA A 121 -4.03 9.53 -11.00
CA ALA A 121 -4.24 8.21 -10.39
C ALA A 121 -5.15 8.31 -9.16
N GLU A 122 -4.97 9.31 -8.30
CA GLU A 122 -5.83 9.59 -7.15
C GLU A 122 -7.28 9.91 -7.56
N MET A 123 -7.46 10.76 -8.58
CA MET A 123 -8.78 11.09 -9.11
C MET A 123 -9.49 9.85 -9.67
N LEU A 124 -8.80 9.02 -10.45
CA LEU A 124 -9.37 7.78 -10.98
C LEU A 124 -9.72 6.81 -9.86
N ALA A 125 -8.82 6.58 -8.91
CA ALA A 125 -9.08 5.72 -7.76
C ALA A 125 -10.32 6.18 -7.00
N GLN A 126 -10.47 7.48 -6.75
CA GLN A 126 -11.67 8.04 -6.10
C GLN A 126 -12.93 7.90 -6.96
N GLN A 127 -12.85 8.17 -8.27
CA GLN A 127 -13.95 8.02 -9.22
C GLN A 127 -14.50 6.59 -9.24
N PHE A 128 -13.61 5.60 -9.23
CA PHE A 128 -13.94 4.18 -9.16
C PHE A 128 -14.05 3.65 -7.72
N LYS A 129 -14.10 4.57 -6.74
CA LYS A 129 -14.37 4.29 -5.32
C LYS A 129 -13.41 3.27 -4.71
N GLN A 130 -12.16 3.28 -5.13
CA GLN A 130 -11.14 2.44 -4.57
C GLN A 130 -10.71 2.98 -3.20
N ASN A 131 -10.43 2.06 -2.27
CA ASN A 131 -9.90 2.42 -0.96
C ASN A 131 -8.41 2.79 -1.05
N ALA A 132 -7.69 2.16 -1.97
CA ALA A 132 -6.27 2.34 -2.18
C ALA A 132 -5.87 1.95 -3.61
N PHE A 133 -4.68 2.34 -4.02
CA PHE A 133 -4.03 1.88 -5.24
C PHE A 133 -2.53 1.70 -5.00
N VAL A 134 -1.87 0.92 -5.86
CA VAL A 134 -0.41 0.78 -5.81
C VAL A 134 0.25 1.82 -6.70
N TRP A 135 1.31 2.42 -6.17
CA TRP A 135 2.09 3.46 -6.83
C TRP A 135 3.56 3.10 -6.83
N VAL A 136 4.22 3.29 -7.96
CA VAL A 136 5.67 3.06 -8.09
C VAL A 136 6.31 4.24 -8.78
N ASN A 137 7.42 4.73 -8.21
CA ASN A 137 8.30 5.69 -8.88
C ASN A 137 9.49 4.94 -9.51
N ASN A 138 10.11 5.50 -10.55
CA ASN A 138 11.25 4.87 -11.23
C ASN A 138 12.62 5.14 -10.60
N LEU A 139 12.70 5.98 -9.56
CA LEU A 139 13.96 6.35 -8.89
C LEU A 139 14.43 5.24 -7.96
N ASP A 140 13.51 4.69 -7.17
CA ASP A 140 13.80 3.62 -6.20
C ASP A 140 13.09 2.29 -6.55
N GLY A 141 12.07 2.33 -7.41
CA GLY A 141 11.27 1.14 -7.74
C GLY A 141 10.44 0.61 -6.58
N LEU A 142 10.29 1.39 -5.50
CA LEU A 142 9.58 1.00 -4.30
C LEU A 142 8.08 0.96 -4.58
N VAL A 143 7.52 -0.23 -4.42
CA VAL A 143 6.09 -0.46 -4.53
C VAL A 143 5.40 0.07 -3.28
N SER A 144 4.61 1.12 -3.43
CA SER A 144 3.95 1.83 -2.33
C SER A 144 2.43 1.68 -2.42
N LEU A 145 1.76 1.51 -1.27
CA LEU A 145 0.30 1.56 -1.21
C LEU A 145 -0.15 2.99 -0.90
N ARG A 146 -0.99 3.56 -1.76
CA ARG A 146 -1.58 4.89 -1.58
C ARG A 146 -3.03 4.73 -1.13
N LEU A 147 -3.37 5.25 0.04
CA LEU A 147 -4.74 5.21 0.54
C LEU A 147 -5.53 6.42 0.02
N CYS A 148 -6.74 6.18 -0.47
CA CYS A 148 -7.67 7.24 -0.88
C CYS A 148 -8.49 7.78 0.31
N HIS A 149 -8.49 7.05 1.43
CA HIS A 149 -9.27 7.35 2.63
C HIS A 149 -8.43 7.12 3.89
N GLN A 150 -8.83 7.75 5.00
CA GLN A 150 -8.11 7.63 6.26
C GLN A 150 -8.27 6.23 6.86
N ILE A 151 -7.25 5.79 7.61
CA ILE A 151 -7.36 4.58 8.43
C ILE A 151 -8.36 4.79 9.57
N ALA A 152 -9.16 3.77 9.86
CA ALA A 152 -10.05 3.74 11.01
C ALA A 152 -9.24 3.51 12.29
N ILE A 153 -9.54 4.29 13.34
CA ILE A 153 -8.97 4.06 14.67
C ILE A 153 -9.71 2.87 15.30
N PRO A 154 -9.01 1.82 15.75
CA PRO A 154 -9.65 0.66 16.35
C PRO A 154 -10.32 1.03 17.67
N THR A 155 -11.42 0.35 17.98
CA THR A 155 -12.03 0.38 19.31
C THR A 155 -11.12 -0.27 20.34
N SER A 156 -11.34 0.03 21.63
CA SER A 156 -10.59 -0.63 22.71
C SER A 156 -10.73 -2.15 22.68
N SER A 157 -11.88 -2.68 22.24
CA SER A 157 -12.10 -4.12 22.14
C SER A 157 -11.25 -4.73 21.02
N GLU A 158 -11.27 -4.14 19.82
CA GLU A 158 -10.48 -4.61 18.68
C GLU A 158 -8.98 -4.53 18.95
N ALA A 159 -8.52 -3.42 19.54
CA ALA A 159 -7.12 -3.23 19.92
C ALA A 159 -6.68 -4.28 20.95
N ASN A 160 -7.46 -4.50 22.02
CA ASN A 160 -7.14 -5.50 23.03
C ASN A 160 -7.15 -6.93 22.48
N GLN A 161 -8.08 -7.23 21.58
CA GLN A 161 -8.12 -8.54 20.92
C GLN A 161 -6.84 -8.74 20.09
N TRP A 162 -6.45 -7.77 19.27
CA TRP A 162 -5.23 -7.85 18.48
C TRP A 162 -3.98 -7.96 19.36
N ILE A 163 -3.86 -7.13 20.41
CA ILE A 163 -2.74 -7.19 21.36
C ILE A 163 -2.61 -8.58 21.99
N SER A 164 -3.72 -9.24 22.33
CA SER A 164 -3.68 -10.58 22.95
C SER A 164 -3.15 -11.67 22.03
N GLN A 165 -3.12 -11.43 20.72
CA GLN A 165 -2.57 -12.34 19.71
C GLN A 165 -1.06 -12.11 19.47
N LEU A 166 -0.50 -11.01 19.95
CA LEU A 166 0.93 -10.72 19.82
C LEU A 166 1.77 -11.62 20.74
N PRO A 167 3.04 -11.90 20.37
CA PRO A 167 4.02 -12.46 21.29
C PRO A 167 4.07 -11.72 22.62
N ALA A 168 4.20 -12.44 23.73
CA ALA A 168 4.07 -11.89 25.09
C ALA A 168 4.98 -10.68 25.35
N HIS A 169 6.19 -10.67 24.79
CA HIS A 169 7.16 -9.59 24.95
C HIS A 169 6.78 -8.31 24.19
N LEU A 170 5.92 -8.38 23.17
CA LEU A 170 5.43 -7.21 22.43
C LEU A 170 4.16 -6.60 23.06
N GLN A 171 3.44 -7.37 23.89
CA GLN A 171 2.14 -6.96 24.40
C GLN A 171 2.22 -5.74 25.32
N GLU A 172 3.25 -5.65 26.16
CA GLU A 172 3.39 -4.54 27.11
C GLU A 172 3.56 -3.20 26.38
N VAL A 173 4.49 -3.15 25.43
CA VAL A 173 4.71 -1.96 24.59
C VAL A 173 3.42 -1.60 23.85
N ALA A 174 2.77 -2.57 23.21
CA ALA A 174 1.54 -2.33 22.47
C ALA A 174 0.38 -1.80 23.35
N ARG A 175 0.29 -2.19 24.63
CA ARG A 175 -0.73 -1.65 25.56
C ARG A 175 -0.49 -0.18 25.91
N LEU A 176 0.76 0.28 25.85
CA LEU A 176 1.13 1.66 26.14
C LEU A 176 1.05 2.56 24.89
N THR A 177 0.98 1.97 23.71
CA THR A 177 0.91 2.68 22.42
C THR A 177 -0.46 3.34 22.20
N PRO A 178 -0.51 4.60 21.74
CA PRO A 178 -1.76 5.26 21.38
C PRO A 178 -2.54 4.52 20.28
N PHE A 179 -3.87 4.55 20.34
CA PHE A 179 -4.71 3.83 19.35
C PHE A 179 -4.52 4.31 17.91
N THR A 180 -4.13 5.57 17.70
CA THR A 180 -3.78 6.10 16.39
C THR A 180 -2.56 5.40 15.78
N GLU A 181 -1.60 5.00 16.60
CA GLU A 181 -0.42 4.25 16.18
C GLU A 181 -0.71 2.75 16.09
N ILE A 182 -1.50 2.21 17.04
CA ILE A 182 -2.00 0.83 16.97
C ILE A 182 -2.74 0.57 15.66
N ALA A 183 -3.53 1.53 15.16
CA ALA A 183 -4.20 1.40 13.88
C ALA A 183 -3.21 1.06 12.75
N TRP A 184 -2.08 1.77 12.68
CA TRP A 184 -1.06 1.51 11.68
C TRP A 184 -0.29 0.21 11.93
N LEU A 185 0.03 -0.11 13.19
CA LEU A 185 0.69 -1.36 13.55
C LEU A 185 -0.18 -2.58 13.20
N MET A 186 -1.49 -2.52 13.43
CA MET A 186 -2.43 -3.55 13.01
C MET A 186 -2.45 -3.78 11.49
N SER A 187 -1.97 -2.81 10.70
CA SER A 187 -1.93 -2.88 9.25
C SER A 187 -0.59 -3.37 8.67
N VAL A 188 0.46 -3.55 9.48
CA VAL A 188 1.75 -4.06 8.96
C VAL A 188 1.76 -5.59 8.84
N PRO A 189 2.60 -6.17 7.97
CA PRO A 189 2.86 -7.61 7.96
C PRO A 189 3.40 -8.08 9.32
N ASP A 190 3.02 -9.30 9.73
CA ASP A 190 3.37 -9.81 11.07
C ASP A 190 4.88 -9.92 11.30
N GLN A 191 5.63 -10.22 10.23
CA GLN A 191 7.10 -10.26 10.24
C GLN A 191 7.76 -8.90 10.55
N GLU A 192 7.04 -7.78 10.40
CA GLU A 192 7.54 -6.44 10.68
C GLU A 192 7.14 -5.94 12.08
N LEU A 193 6.18 -6.61 12.75
CA LEU A 193 5.71 -6.16 14.08
C LEU A 193 6.82 -6.17 15.13
N GLU A 194 7.69 -7.19 15.10
CA GLU A 194 8.85 -7.27 15.98
C GLU A 194 9.74 -6.02 15.82
N HIS A 195 9.97 -5.62 14.57
CA HIS A 195 10.76 -4.44 14.27
C HIS A 195 10.11 -3.16 14.83
N TRP A 196 8.79 -3.00 14.72
CA TRP A 196 8.13 -1.77 15.16
C TRP A 196 7.85 -1.69 16.67
N LEU A 197 7.70 -2.83 17.35
CA LEU A 197 7.31 -2.88 18.77
C LEU A 197 8.46 -3.22 19.72
N ASN A 198 9.60 -3.70 19.22
CA ASN A 198 10.73 -4.14 20.04
C ASN A 198 12.05 -3.49 19.61
N VAL A 199 12.17 -2.19 19.88
CA VAL A 199 13.32 -1.36 19.53
C VAL A 199 14.63 -1.91 20.12
N ASP A 200 14.58 -2.46 21.33
CA ASP A 200 15.77 -3.00 22.01
C ASP A 200 16.33 -4.28 21.36
N SER A 201 15.55 -4.94 20.50
CA SER A 201 15.95 -6.17 19.80
C SER A 201 16.50 -5.95 18.40
N TRP A 202 16.66 -4.69 17.99
CA TRP A 202 17.06 -4.30 16.65
C TRP A 202 18.44 -4.85 16.25
N ASP A 203 18.44 -5.70 15.22
CA ASP A 203 19.66 -6.11 14.53
C ASP A 203 20.03 -5.08 13.45
N LEU A 204 21.00 -4.22 13.79
CA LEU A 204 21.47 -3.14 12.93
C LEU A 204 22.08 -3.61 11.60
N ASN A 205 22.41 -4.90 11.47
CA ASN A 205 23.02 -5.46 10.26
C ASN A 205 22.00 -6.10 9.30
N LYS A 206 20.74 -6.21 9.70
CA LYS A 206 19.69 -6.75 8.83
C LYS A 206 19.08 -5.67 7.93
N PRO A 207 18.60 -6.03 6.73
CA PRO A 207 17.75 -5.13 5.94
C PRO A 207 16.43 -4.89 6.67
N TRP A 208 16.06 -3.63 6.84
CA TRP A 208 14.84 -3.25 7.55
C TRP A 208 13.72 -2.90 6.56
N PRO A 209 12.46 -2.78 7.03
CA PRO A 209 11.36 -2.32 6.19
C PRO A 209 11.72 -1.06 5.41
N LEU A 210 11.28 -1.00 4.15
CA LEU A 210 11.52 0.13 3.25
C LEU A 210 10.41 1.19 3.34
N ALA A 211 9.40 0.96 4.19
CA ALA A 211 8.36 1.92 4.49
C ALA A 211 7.95 1.79 5.95
N ARG A 212 7.53 2.90 6.54
CA ARG A 212 6.93 2.93 7.88
C ARG A 212 5.52 2.34 7.88
N PRO A 213 4.92 2.09 9.06
CA PRO A 213 3.55 1.61 9.16
C PRO A 213 2.50 2.52 8.50
N ASP A 214 2.76 3.81 8.34
CA ASP A 214 1.90 4.77 7.63
C ASP A 214 2.10 4.77 6.10
N GLY A 215 3.03 3.97 5.58
CA GLY A 215 3.38 3.88 4.17
C GLY A 215 4.42 4.92 3.71
N SER A 216 4.93 5.77 4.59
CA SER A 216 6.01 6.69 4.23
C SER A 216 7.31 5.93 3.94
N ALA A 217 7.95 6.25 2.82
CA ALA A 217 9.16 5.58 2.38
C ALA A 217 10.32 5.81 3.36
N MET A 218 11.09 4.75 3.59
CA MET A 218 12.36 4.78 4.30
C MET A 218 13.49 4.60 3.30
N GLY A 219 14.62 5.29 3.52
CA GLY A 219 15.77 5.15 2.62
C GLY A 219 16.30 3.71 2.57
N VAL A 220 16.83 3.27 1.43
CA VAL A 220 17.45 1.94 1.32
C VAL A 220 18.70 1.82 2.21
N GLY A 221 18.91 0.63 2.77
CA GLY A 221 20.08 0.29 3.59
C GLY A 221 19.73 -0.57 4.82
N SER A 222 20.77 -1.03 5.51
CA SER A 222 20.66 -1.46 6.91
C SER A 222 20.39 -0.24 7.80
N GLU A 223 20.13 -0.45 9.07
CA GLU A 223 19.96 0.69 9.96
C GLU A 223 21.21 1.27 10.48
N LEU A 224 22.26 0.46 10.51
CA LEU A 224 23.58 1.03 10.60
C LEU A 224 23.74 2.08 9.49
N ASP A 225 23.39 1.77 8.24
CA ASP A 225 23.44 2.75 7.14
C ASP A 225 22.52 3.96 7.37
N ARG A 226 21.33 3.76 7.93
CA ARG A 226 20.35 4.85 8.17
C ARG A 226 20.72 5.73 9.36
N VAL A 227 21.14 5.15 10.49
CA VAL A 227 21.67 5.85 11.66
C VAL A 227 22.93 6.63 11.30
N PHE A 228 23.84 6.04 10.53
CA PHE A 228 25.04 6.76 10.07
C PHE A 228 24.72 7.90 9.10
N ARG A 229 23.61 7.85 8.33
CA ARG A 229 23.13 9.01 7.54
C ARG A 229 22.50 10.11 8.40
N LEU A 230 22.03 9.80 9.62
CA LEU A 230 21.45 10.78 10.55
C LEU A 230 22.52 11.54 11.35
N ILE A 231 23.69 10.93 11.61
CA ILE A 231 24.79 11.54 12.37
C ILE A 231 25.35 12.84 11.73
N PRO A 232 25.47 12.97 10.39
CA PRO A 232 25.83 14.23 9.74
C PRO A 232 24.70 15.27 9.69
N ALA A 233 23.44 14.88 9.91
CA ALA A 233 22.25 15.71 9.70
C ALA A 233 21.71 16.39 10.98
N GLY A 234 22.35 16.18 12.14
CA GLY A 234 22.10 17.00 13.33
C GLY A 234 20.68 16.91 13.92
N VAL A 235 19.97 15.79 13.76
CA VAL A 235 18.64 15.61 14.36
C VAL A 235 18.77 14.75 15.63
N GLN A 236 18.65 15.41 16.78
CA GLN A 236 18.39 14.77 18.06
C GLN A 236 16.92 14.29 18.11
N ARG A 237 16.76 13.07 18.63
CA ARG A 237 15.53 12.35 19.04
C ARG A 237 14.83 11.57 17.95
N PHE A 238 15.03 10.25 17.97
CA PHE A 238 14.02 9.28 18.40
C PHE A 238 14.77 8.10 19.06
N ILE A 239 14.80 8.10 20.39
CA ILE A 239 14.94 6.91 21.24
C ILE A 239 13.58 6.78 21.92
#